data_AF-A0A5H2XPD7-F1
#
_entry.id   AF-A0A5H2XPD7-F1
#
_cell.length_a   1.000
_cell.length_b   1.000
_cell.length_c   1.000
_cell.angle_alpha   90.00
_cell.angle_beta   90.00
_cell.angle_gamma   90.00
#
_symmetry.space_group_name_H-M   'P 1'
#
loop_
_entity.id
_entity.type
_entity.pdbx_description
1 polymer ?
#
loop_
_entity_poly.entity_id
_entity_poly.type
_entity_poly.pdbx_seq_one_letter_code
_entity_poly.pdbx_strand_id
1 'polypeptide(L)'
;MRTNGIAPDKHTFPLLLKGFSKVENENPFQFYAHIVKFGLNFDQFVRNSLIYVFSGCGYLESANQVFDESTHNDVVAWTAIIDGYVKNGLALEAIKCFFGDEIDEN
;
A
#
# COMPACT_ATOMS: atom_id res chain seq x y z
N MET A 1 -15.91 -16.47 -6.22
CA MET A 1 -16.07 -17.06 -7.57
C MET A 1 -14.67 -17.38 -8.08
N ARG A 2 -14.36 -18.66 -8.28
CA ARG A 2 -13.09 -19.14 -8.83
C ARG A 2 -13.24 -19.26 -10.35
N THR A 3 -12.35 -18.65 -11.12
CA THR A 3 -12.13 -19.02 -12.52
C THR A 3 -10.70 -18.65 -12.91
N ASN A 4 -9.89 -19.69 -13.15
CA ASN A 4 -8.73 -19.76 -14.06
C ASN A 4 -7.53 -18.85 -13.78
N GLY A 5 -6.33 -19.34 -14.12
CA GLY A 5 -5.04 -18.70 -13.91
C GLY A 5 -4.82 -17.40 -14.68
N ILE A 6 -5.63 -16.38 -14.36
CA ILE A 6 -5.44 -15.01 -14.78
C ILE A 6 -4.55 -14.37 -13.70
N ALA A 7 -3.31 -14.08 -14.06
CA ALA A 7 -2.42 -13.28 -13.22
C ALA A 7 -3.16 -11.98 -12.85
N PRO A 8 -3.13 -11.53 -11.58
CA PRO A 8 -3.80 -10.30 -11.18
C PRO A 8 -3.24 -9.14 -12.00
N ASP A 9 -4.00 -8.66 -12.98
CA ASP A 9 -3.62 -7.48 -13.76
C ASP A 9 -4.23 -6.21 -13.15
N LYS A 10 -3.81 -5.07 -13.69
CA LYS A 10 -4.29 -3.70 -13.44
C LYS A 10 -5.80 -3.51 -13.29
N HIS A 11 -6.65 -4.46 -13.72
CA HIS A 11 -8.11 -4.41 -13.58
C HIS A 11 -8.65 -5.15 -12.34
N THR A 12 -7.84 -6.01 -11.72
CA THR A 12 -8.17 -6.66 -10.44
C THR A 12 -8.04 -5.67 -9.27
N PHE A 13 -7.20 -4.65 -9.46
CA PHE A 13 -6.82 -3.66 -8.47
C PHE A 13 -7.97 -2.80 -7.93
N PRO A 14 -8.77 -2.15 -8.79
CA PRO A 14 -9.90 -1.37 -8.32
C PRO A 14 -10.97 -2.23 -7.65
N LEU A 15 -11.07 -3.52 -7.99
CA LEU A 15 -12.03 -4.45 -7.38
C LEU A 15 -11.60 -4.87 -5.98
N LEU A 16 -10.30 -5.15 -5.76
CA LEU A 16 -9.75 -5.41 -4.43
C LEU A 16 -9.90 -4.17 -3.54
N LEU A 17 -9.48 -3.00 -4.04
CA LEU A 17 -9.60 -1.72 -3.33
C LEU A 17 -11.05 -1.35 -3.00
N LYS A 18 -11.99 -1.56 -3.92
CA LYS A 18 -13.43 -1.31 -3.70
C LYS A 18 -14.06 -2.33 -2.74
N GLY A 19 -13.48 -3.53 -2.64
CA GLY A 19 -13.81 -4.51 -1.62
C GLY A 19 -13.42 -4.00 -0.24
N PHE A 20 -12.16 -3.62 -0.06
CA PHE A 20 -11.64 -3.09 1.22
C PHE A 20 -12.27 -1.76 1.61
N SER A 21 -12.47 -0.83 0.67
CA SER A 21 -13.08 0.47 0.96
C SER A 21 -14.55 0.37 1.41
N LYS A 22 -15.20 -0.78 1.18
CA LYS A 22 -16.57 -1.04 1.62
C LYS A 22 -16.64 -1.68 3.01
N VAL A 23 -15.52 -2.10 3.58
CA VAL A 23 -15.52 -2.81 4.85
C VAL A 23 -14.72 -1.99 5.86
N GLU A 24 -15.40 -1.06 6.53
CA GLU A 24 -14.89 -0.21 7.61
C GLU A 24 -14.36 -1.01 8.84
N ASN A 25 -14.35 -2.35 8.80
CA ASN A 25 -13.96 -3.24 9.90
C ASN A 25 -13.08 -4.43 9.47
N GLU A 26 -12.56 -4.46 8.25
CA GLU A 26 -11.72 -5.57 7.80
C GLU A 26 -10.27 -5.39 8.24
N ASN A 27 -9.74 -6.41 8.92
CA ASN A 27 -8.37 -6.45 9.37
C ASN A 27 -7.44 -6.62 8.14
N PRO A 28 -6.56 -5.63 7.84
CA PRO A 28 -5.73 -5.65 6.63
C PRO A 28 -4.70 -6.80 6.64
N PHE A 29 -4.39 -7.38 7.81
CA PHE A 29 -3.51 -8.54 7.93
C PHE A 29 -4.14 -9.82 7.37
N GLN A 30 -5.47 -9.96 7.36
CA GLN A 30 -6.13 -11.10 6.72
C GLN A 30 -5.92 -11.08 5.20
N PHE A 31 -6.00 -9.88 4.61
CA PHE A 31 -5.70 -9.66 3.21
C PHE A 31 -4.24 -9.99 2.88
N TYR A 32 -3.32 -9.47 3.70
CA TYR A 32 -1.90 -9.74 3.57
C TYR A 32 -1.60 -11.24 3.66
N ALA A 33 -2.20 -11.95 4.62
CA ALA A 33 -2.05 -13.40 4.77
C ALA A 33 -2.51 -14.17 3.51
N HIS A 34 -3.60 -13.75 2.88
CA HIS A 34 -4.02 -14.32 1.60
C HIS A 34 -3.01 -14.06 0.49
N ILE A 35 -2.51 -12.82 0.37
CA ILE A 35 -1.50 -12.44 -0.63
C ILE A 35 -0.24 -13.30 -0.49
N VAL A 36 0.30 -13.41 0.72
CA VAL A 36 1.51 -14.21 1.00
C VAL A 36 1.28 -15.68 0.70
N LYS A 37 0.12 -16.23 1.10
CA LYS A 37 -0.22 -17.64 0.85
C LYS A 37 -0.23 -18.00 -0.64
N PHE A 38 -0.56 -17.06 -1.51
CA PHE A 38 -0.56 -17.25 -2.96
C PHE A 38 0.73 -16.76 -3.64
N GLY A 39 1.72 -16.27 -2.89
CA GLY A 39 2.98 -15.76 -3.43
C GLY A 39 2.83 -14.49 -4.26
N LEU A 40 1.77 -13.72 -4.04
CA LEU A 40 1.46 -12.51 -4.81
C LEU A 40 2.15 -11.26 -4.25
N ASN A 41 2.85 -11.36 -3.12
CA ASN A 41 3.51 -10.25 -2.44
C ASN A 41 4.67 -9.64 -3.26
N PHE A 42 5.16 -10.33 -4.29
CA PHE A 42 6.21 -9.82 -5.18
C PHE A 42 5.66 -8.95 -6.32
N ASP A 43 4.36 -9.04 -6.62
CA ASP A 43 3.74 -8.26 -7.69
C ASP A 43 3.67 -6.77 -7.31
N GLN A 44 4.16 -5.90 -8.19
CA GLN A 44 4.22 -4.44 -7.96
C GLN A 44 2.86 -3.88 -7.62
N PHE A 45 1.84 -4.28 -8.39
CA PHE A 45 0.50 -3.79 -8.15
C PHE A 45 0.10 -4.23 -6.76
N VAL A 46 0.11 -5.53 -6.46
CA VAL A 46 -0.32 -6.08 -5.15
C VAL A 46 0.31 -5.34 -3.98
N ARG A 47 1.61 -5.01 -4.03
CA ARG A 47 2.27 -4.19 -3.01
C ARG A 47 1.70 -2.78 -2.90
N ASN A 48 1.45 -2.10 -4.02
CA ASN A 48 0.80 -0.78 -4.01
C ASN A 48 -0.59 -0.82 -3.34
N SER A 49 -1.38 -1.90 -3.51
CA SER A 49 -2.64 -2.07 -2.77
C SER A 49 -2.40 -2.23 -1.28
N LEU A 50 -1.41 -3.04 -0.90
CA LEU A 50 -1.09 -3.27 0.51
C LEU A 50 -0.68 -1.96 1.20
N ILE A 51 0.16 -1.15 0.55
CA ILE A 51 0.56 0.18 1.05
C ILE A 51 -0.69 1.04 1.28
N TYR A 52 -1.57 1.15 0.28
CA TYR A 52 -2.80 1.95 0.39
C TYR A 52 -3.74 1.45 1.49
N VAL A 53 -3.92 0.13 1.61
CA VAL A 53 -4.83 -0.46 2.60
C VAL A 53 -4.27 -0.31 4.01
N PHE A 54 -2.99 -0.62 4.22
CA PHE A 54 -2.37 -0.45 5.54
C PHE A 54 -2.34 1.01 5.96
N SER A 55 -2.00 1.94 5.05
CA SER A 55 -1.96 3.36 5.36
C SER A 55 -3.35 3.94 5.62
N GLY A 56 -4.36 3.56 4.83
CA GLY A 56 -5.76 3.94 5.03
C GLY A 56 -6.38 3.41 6.32
N CYS A 57 -5.90 2.26 6.83
CA CYS A 57 -6.29 1.70 8.11
C CYS A 57 -5.44 2.18 9.30
N GLY A 58 -4.48 3.08 9.08
CA GLY A 58 -3.61 3.64 10.13
C GLY A 58 -2.43 2.74 10.54
N TYR A 59 -2.21 1.62 9.87
CA TYR A 59 -1.06 0.73 10.09
C TYR A 59 0.15 1.18 9.28
N LEU A 60 0.62 2.41 9.52
CA LEU A 60 1.69 3.03 8.72
C LEU A 60 3.02 2.27 8.80
N GLU A 61 3.35 1.65 9.92
CA GLU A 61 4.55 0.82 10.05
C GLU A 61 4.53 -0.37 9.07
N SER A 62 3.38 -1.03 8.95
CA SER A 62 3.19 -2.11 7.96
C SER A 62 3.19 -1.60 6.53
N ALA A 63 2.63 -0.41 6.29
CA ALA A 63 2.68 0.23 4.97
C ALA A 63 4.13 0.55 4.56
N ASN A 64 4.93 1.10 5.47
CA ASN A 64 6.35 1.39 5.26
C ASN A 64 7.16 0.12 5.03
N GLN A 65 6.92 -0.94 5.81
CA GLN A 65 7.61 -2.21 5.59
C GLN A 65 7.39 -2.73 4.16
N VAL A 66 6.15 -2.72 3.66
CA VAL A 66 5.84 -3.17 2.30
C VAL A 66 6.46 -2.25 1.24
N PHE A 67 6.53 -0.95 1.53
CA PHE A 67 7.19 0.04 0.68
C PHE A 67 8.71 -0.18 0.63
N ASP A 68 9.37 -0.41 1.76
CA ASP A 68 10.81 -0.61 1.90
C ASP A 68 11.29 -1.96 1.35
N GLU A 69 10.44 -2.99 1.40
CA GLU A 69 10.70 -4.29 0.77
C GLU A 69 10.74 -4.20 -0.77
N SER A 70 10.25 -3.10 -1.36
CA SER A 70 10.38 -2.87 -2.80
C SER A 70 11.71 -2.23 -3.17
N THR A 71 12.40 -2.84 -4.14
CA THR A 71 13.60 -2.23 -4.74
C THR A 71 13.26 -1.10 -5.72
N HIS A 72 12.02 -1.02 -6.20
CA HIS A 72 11.58 -0.06 -7.22
C HIS A 72 10.12 0.36 -6.94
N ASN A 73 9.96 1.43 -6.17
CA ASN A 73 8.66 2.04 -5.93
C ASN A 73 8.28 2.97 -7.10
N ASP A 74 7.08 2.78 -7.65
CA ASP A 74 6.53 3.63 -8.69
C ASP A 74 5.79 4.83 -8.08
N VAL A 75 5.34 5.74 -8.95
CA VAL A 75 4.60 6.95 -8.53
C VAL A 75 3.36 6.61 -7.69
N VAL A 76 2.74 5.46 -7.94
CA VAL A 76 1.56 5.01 -7.19
C VAL A 76 1.93 4.64 -5.75
N ALA A 77 3.03 3.90 -5.55
CA ALA A 77 3.54 3.57 -4.21
C ALA A 77 3.87 4.82 -3.39
N TRP A 78 4.61 5.77 -3.99
CA TRP A 78 4.95 7.05 -3.35
C TRP A 78 3.73 7.88 -3.01
N THR A 79 2.76 7.96 -3.93
CA THR A 79 1.52 8.70 -3.68
C THR A 79 0.72 8.06 -2.54
N ALA A 80 0.65 6.72 -2.49
CA ALA A 80 -0.09 6.01 -1.45
C ALA A 80 0.54 6.15 -0.06
N ILE A 81 1.87 6.19 0.06
CA ILE A 81 2.52 6.39 1.36
C ILE A 81 2.38 7.84 1.84
N ILE A 82 2.54 8.82 0.96
CA ILE A 82 2.37 10.25 1.26
C ILE A 82 0.93 10.54 1.69
N ASP A 83 -0.06 10.08 0.92
CA ASP A 83 -1.48 10.21 1.27
C ASP A 83 -1.79 9.52 2.60
N GLY A 84 -1.19 8.35 2.84
CA GLY A 84 -1.20 7.65 4.11
C GLY A 84 -0.77 8.52 5.29
N TYR A 85 0.41 9.11 5.20
CA TYR A 85 0.93 10.02 6.23
C TYR A 85 0.03 11.23 6.46
N VAL A 86 -0.43 11.89 5.40
CA VAL A 86 -1.33 13.04 5.49
C VAL A 86 -2.64 12.68 6.20
N LYS A 87 -3.27 11.56 5.83
CA LYS A 87 -4.55 11.11 6.43
C LYS A 87 -4.43 10.75 7.90
N ASN A 88 -3.25 10.34 8.34
CA ASN A 88 -2.97 10.01 9.74
C ASN A 88 -2.37 11.19 10.54
N GLY A 89 -2.36 12.41 9.97
CA GLY A 89 -1.90 13.62 10.67
C GLY A 89 -0.37 13.77 10.75
N LEU A 90 0.37 12.99 9.97
CA LEU A 90 1.84 12.96 9.94
C LEU A 90 2.37 13.76 8.75
N ALA A 91 2.05 15.06 8.72
CA ALA A 91 2.38 15.92 7.59
C ALA A 91 3.89 16.11 7.37
N LEU A 92 4.70 16.07 8.44
CA LEU A 92 6.15 16.23 8.33
C LEU A 92 6.79 15.03 7.64
N GLU A 93 6.35 13.83 7.98
CA GLU A 93 6.76 12.57 7.35
C GLU A 93 6.35 12.54 5.88
N ALA A 94 5.14 13.01 5.55
CA ALA A 94 4.70 13.16 4.17
C ALA A 94 5.61 14.10 3.36
N ILE A 95 6.02 15.24 3.96
CA ILE A 95 6.93 16.21 3.35
C ILE A 95 8.32 15.59 3.15
N LYS A 96 8.85 14.88 4.16
CA LYS A 96 10.14 14.17 4.04
C LYS A 96 10.11 13.14 2.92
N CYS A 97 9.03 12.37 2.79
CA CYS A 97 8.86 11.43 1.68
C CYS A 97 8.80 12.13 0.30
N PHE A 98 8.26 13.35 0.22
CA PHE A 98 8.14 14.07 -1.05
C PHE A 98 9.43 14.79 -1.47
N PHE A 99 10.13 15.43 -0.53
CA PHE A 99 11.34 16.22 -0.82
C PHE A 99 12.64 15.43 -0.64
N GLY A 100 12.60 14.24 -0.03
CA GLY A 100 13.80 13.56 0.47
C GLY A 100 14.39 14.31 1.67
N ASP A 101 15.40 13.74 2.33
CA ASP A 101 16.12 14.36 3.47
C ASP A 101 16.90 15.66 3.11
N GLU A 102 16.49 16.42 2.09
CA GLU A 102 17.06 17.74 1.76
C GLU A 102 16.54 18.87 2.69
N ILE A 103 15.87 18.52 3.80
CA ILE A 103 15.46 19.48 4.84
C ILE A 103 16.29 19.22 6.11
N ASP A 104 17.61 19.10 5.95
CA ASP A 104 18.56 19.32 7.06
C ASP A 104 19.32 20.63 6.80
N GLU A 105 18.97 21.61 7.64
CA GLU A 105 19.79 22.72 8.16
C GLU A 105 20.37 23.76 7.17
N ASN A 106 19.72 24.93 7.15
CA ASN A 106 20.39 26.23 7.01
C ASN A 106 19.80 27.23 8.02
#